data_AF-A0A970PR26-F1
#
_entry.id   AF-A0A970PR26-F1
#
_cell.length_a   1.000
_cell.length_b   1.000
_cell.length_c   1.000
_cell.angle_alpha   90.00
_cell.angle_beta   90.00
_cell.angle_gamma   90.00
#
_symmetry.space_group_name_H-M   'P 1'
#
loop_
_entity.id
_entity.type
_entity.pdbx_description
1 polymer ?
#
loop_
_entity_poly.entity_id
_entity_poly.type
_entity_poly.pdbx_seq_one_letter_code
_entity_poly.pdbx_strand_id
1 'polypeptide(L)'
;MNEIINWLLNGDISVQYMTHKLILDSDQPVIKELHDRIATEGFGAELLSHRSENGHWGRHYYQPKWTSTHYTLLELKNLCAPQTLKPCQEMVMRMFEECANTDGGMNLSKYEHPSDICVDGMVLNYASTSARTIRM
;
A
#
# COMPACT_ATOMS: atom_id res chain seq x y z
N MET A 1 22.06 -2.79 -24.73
CA MET A 1 21.36 -2.61 -23.44
C MET A 1 21.55 -3.89 -22.64
N ASN A 2 21.76 -3.81 -21.32
CA ASN A 2 22.02 -4.98 -20.47
C ASN A 2 20.79 -5.92 -20.47
N GLU A 3 20.99 -7.21 -20.72
CA GLU A 3 19.89 -8.21 -20.78
C GLU A 3 19.05 -8.24 -19.50
N ILE A 4 19.68 -8.05 -18.33
CA ILE A 4 18.99 -8.00 -17.04
C ILE A 4 18.08 -6.77 -16.95
N ILE A 5 18.53 -5.62 -17.46
CA ILE A 5 17.72 -4.40 -17.50
C ILE A 5 16.51 -4.62 -18.42
N ASN A 6 16.71 -5.21 -19.59
CA ASN A 6 15.60 -5.52 -20.50
C ASN A 6 14.60 -6.48 -19.85
N TRP A 7 15.06 -7.48 -19.09
CA TRP A 7 14.19 -8.40 -18.36
C TRP A 7 13.36 -7.66 -17.30
N LEU A 8 13.98 -6.77 -16.51
CA LEU A 8 13.26 -5.94 -15.52
C LEU A 8 12.23 -5.02 -16.18
N LEU A 9 12.59 -4.39 -17.31
CA LEU A 9 11.69 -3.49 -18.06
C LEU A 9 10.53 -4.22 -18.75
N ASN A 10 10.62 -5.54 -18.94
CA ASN A 10 9.51 -6.37 -19.42
C ASN A 10 8.60 -6.89 -18.28
N GLY A 11 8.92 -6.56 -17.02
CA GLY A 11 8.16 -6.97 -15.84
C GLY A 11 6.92 -6.10 -15.58
N ASP A 12 6.36 -6.25 -14.37
CA ASP A 12 5.25 -5.43 -13.88
C ASP A 12 5.58 -3.92 -13.89
N ILE A 13 4.56 -3.07 -14.02
CA ILE A 13 4.72 -1.62 -14.08
C ILE A 13 5.45 -1.04 -12.85
N SER A 14 5.29 -1.65 -11.67
CA SER A 14 6.04 -1.27 -10.46
C SER A 14 7.53 -1.57 -10.57
N VAL A 15 7.89 -2.69 -11.22
CA VAL A 15 9.28 -3.08 -11.48
C VAL A 15 9.90 -2.16 -12.52
N GLN A 16 9.15 -1.82 -13.57
CA GLN A 16 9.57 -0.84 -14.56
C GLN A 16 9.84 0.52 -13.89
N TYR A 17 8.90 1.02 -13.08
CA TYR A 17 9.05 2.24 -12.29
C TYR A 17 10.32 2.23 -11.42
N MET A 18 10.52 1.18 -10.62
CA MET A 18 11.69 1.07 -9.75
C MET A 18 12.99 0.96 -10.55
N THR A 19 12.98 0.27 -11.68
CA THR A 19 14.15 0.18 -12.58
C THR A 19 14.53 1.55 -13.13
N HIS A 20 13.55 2.30 -13.63
CA HIS A 20 13.77 3.65 -14.12
C HIS A 20 14.27 4.61 -13.03
N LYS A 21 13.71 4.51 -11.83
CA LYS A 21 14.01 5.41 -10.71
C LYS A 21 15.33 5.09 -10.00
N LEU A 22 15.64 3.81 -9.79
CA LEU A 22 16.75 3.39 -8.92
C LEU A 22 17.98 2.90 -9.68
N ILE A 23 17.83 2.50 -10.95
CA ILE A 23 18.91 1.91 -11.74
C ILE A 23 19.28 2.79 -12.93
N LEU A 24 18.28 3.25 -13.69
CA LEU A 24 18.51 4.02 -14.93
C LEU A 24 18.61 5.53 -14.72
N ASP A 25 18.26 6.03 -13.53
CA ASP A 25 18.22 7.46 -13.19
C ASP A 25 17.50 8.31 -14.26
N SER A 26 16.32 7.83 -14.66
CA SER A 26 15.54 8.48 -15.72
C SER A 26 14.94 9.80 -15.28
N ASP A 27 14.61 10.67 -16.23
CA ASP A 27 14.02 11.96 -15.93
C ASP A 27 12.65 11.85 -15.24
N GLN A 28 12.31 12.87 -14.44
CA GLN A 28 11.08 12.93 -13.65
C GLN A 28 9.78 12.70 -14.45
N PRO A 29 9.62 13.17 -15.71
CA PRO A 29 8.42 12.88 -16.49
C PRO A 29 8.20 11.37 -16.71
N VAL A 30 9.26 10.62 -17.04
CA VAL A 30 9.21 9.17 -17.26
C VAL A 30 8.87 8.45 -15.96
N ILE A 31 9.55 8.82 -14.87
CA ILE A 31 9.30 8.25 -13.54
C ILE A 31 7.85 8.49 -13.10
N LYS A 32 7.33 9.70 -13.32
CA LYS A 32 5.96 10.06 -12.96
C LYS A 32 4.93 9.30 -13.78
N GLU A 33 5.12 9.17 -15.08
CA GLU A 33 4.22 8.41 -15.95
C GLU A 33 4.10 6.96 -15.49
N LEU A 34 5.24 6.29 -15.26
CA LEU A 34 5.27 4.90 -14.78
C LEU A 34 4.61 4.75 -13.41
N HIS A 35 4.88 5.68 -12.49
CA HIS A 35 4.29 5.69 -11.15
C HIS A 35 2.76 5.78 -11.17
N ASP A 36 2.22 6.69 -12.00
CA ASP A 36 0.77 6.91 -12.07
C ASP A 36 0.04 5.68 -12.65
N ARG A 37 0.70 4.95 -13.56
CA ARG A 37 0.17 3.73 -14.19
C ARG A 37 0.06 2.53 -13.25
N ILE A 38 0.79 2.52 -12.11
CA ILE A 38 0.70 1.43 -11.11
C ILE A 38 -0.73 1.24 -10.60
N ALA A 39 -1.53 2.31 -10.56
CA ALA A 39 -2.92 2.24 -10.12
C ALA A 39 -3.86 1.55 -11.13
N THR A 40 -3.46 1.47 -12.40
CA THR A 40 -4.32 1.05 -13.52
C THR A 40 -3.77 -0.11 -14.32
N GLU A 41 -2.53 -0.51 -14.06
CA GLU A 41 -1.87 -1.65 -14.72
C GLU A 41 -1.26 -2.62 -13.70
N GLY A 42 -1.09 -3.87 -14.14
CA GLY A 42 -0.33 -4.86 -13.40
C GLY A 42 -0.92 -5.22 -12.03
N PHE A 43 -0.03 -5.58 -11.10
CA PHE A 43 -0.42 -6.06 -9.77
C PHE A 43 -1.12 -4.98 -8.93
N GLY A 44 -0.75 -3.71 -9.08
CA GLY A 44 -1.38 -2.62 -8.35
C GLY A 44 -2.87 -2.49 -8.70
N ALA A 45 -3.18 -2.52 -10.00
CA ALA A 45 -4.56 -2.52 -10.48
C ALA A 45 -5.34 -3.76 -10.07
N GLU A 46 -4.72 -4.95 -10.18
CA GLU A 46 -5.34 -6.20 -9.75
C GLU A 46 -5.74 -6.13 -8.27
N LEU A 47 -4.81 -5.75 -7.39
CA LEU A 47 -5.09 -5.60 -5.96
C LEU A 47 -6.21 -4.60 -5.72
N LEU A 48 -6.16 -3.42 -6.33
CA LEU A 48 -7.20 -2.40 -6.19
C LEU A 48 -8.57 -2.91 -6.66
N SER A 49 -8.64 -3.76 -7.68
CA SER A 49 -9.89 -4.32 -8.20
C SER A 49 -10.58 -5.28 -7.23
N HIS A 50 -9.84 -5.93 -6.33
CA HIS A 50 -10.38 -6.84 -5.30
C HIS A 50 -10.99 -6.11 -4.09
N ARG A 51 -11.04 -4.78 -4.12
CA ARG A 51 -11.68 -4.01 -3.06
C ARG A 51 -13.19 -4.28 -3.07
N SER A 52 -13.72 -4.71 -1.93
CA SER A 52 -15.15 -4.97 -1.80
C SER A 52 -15.95 -3.69 -1.59
N GLU A 53 -17.27 -3.77 -1.71
CA GLU A 53 -18.20 -2.63 -1.55
C GLU A 53 -18.10 -1.95 -0.18
N ASN A 54 -17.72 -2.68 0.87
CA ASN A 54 -17.54 -2.11 2.21
C ASN A 54 -16.17 -1.41 2.39
N GLY A 55 -15.36 -1.38 1.34
CA GLY A 55 -14.06 -0.74 1.27
C GLY A 55 -12.88 -1.63 1.66
N HIS A 56 -13.11 -2.77 2.32
CA HIS A 56 -12.04 -3.69 2.69
C HIS A 56 -11.57 -4.53 1.52
N TRP A 57 -10.31 -4.94 1.60
CA TRP A 57 -9.82 -6.18 1.00
C TRP A 57 -9.98 -7.32 2.00
N GLY A 58 -10.54 -8.44 1.54
CA GLY A 58 -10.91 -9.55 2.41
C GLY A 58 -12.15 -9.25 3.26
N ARG A 59 -12.13 -9.69 4.52
CA ARG A 59 -13.28 -9.55 5.44
C ARG A 59 -13.15 -8.38 6.41
N HIS A 60 -11.93 -8.03 6.80
CA HIS A 60 -11.63 -6.95 7.72
C HIS A 60 -10.14 -6.55 7.66
N TYR A 61 -9.63 -5.78 8.63
CA TYR A 61 -8.24 -5.30 8.65
C TYR A 61 -7.19 -6.41 8.57
N TYR A 62 -7.30 -7.43 9.42
CA TYR A 62 -6.33 -8.53 9.47
C TYR A 62 -6.95 -9.92 9.17
N GLN A 63 -8.07 -9.95 8.43
CA GLN A 63 -8.80 -11.19 8.15
C GLN A 63 -9.28 -11.30 6.68
N PRO A 64 -9.02 -12.42 5.98
CA PRO A 64 -8.12 -13.53 6.36
C PRO A 64 -6.64 -13.13 6.23
N LYS A 65 -5.71 -13.95 6.73
CA LYS A 65 -4.28 -13.68 6.51
C LYS A 65 -3.96 -13.62 5.02
N TRP A 66 -2.98 -12.80 4.66
CA TRP A 66 -2.43 -12.57 3.31
C TRP A 66 -3.30 -11.78 2.33
N THR A 67 -4.63 -11.84 2.44
CA THR A 67 -5.53 -11.13 1.51
C THR A 67 -6.45 -10.13 2.21
N SER A 68 -6.14 -9.76 3.45
CA SER A 68 -6.85 -8.72 4.18
C SER A 68 -6.37 -7.31 3.81
N THR A 69 -7.13 -6.31 4.26
CA THR A 69 -6.82 -4.89 4.07
C THR A 69 -5.40 -4.53 4.49
N HIS A 70 -4.92 -5.02 5.62
CA HIS A 70 -3.55 -4.81 6.07
C HIS A 70 -2.51 -5.27 5.04
N TYR A 71 -2.61 -6.52 4.58
CA TYR A 71 -1.64 -7.08 3.63
C TYR A 71 -1.75 -6.41 2.26
N THR A 72 -2.95 -6.08 1.81
CA THR A 72 -3.13 -5.35 0.55
C THR A 72 -2.54 -3.95 0.60
N LEU A 73 -2.74 -3.19 1.68
CA LEU A 73 -2.13 -1.86 1.85
C LEU A 73 -0.60 -1.95 1.93
N LEU A 74 -0.08 -2.95 2.64
CA LEU A 74 1.36 -3.22 2.68
C LEU A 74 1.92 -3.51 1.28
N GLU A 75 1.23 -4.33 0.50
CA GLU A 75 1.70 -4.71 -0.83
C GLU A 75 1.58 -3.56 -1.84
N LEU A 76 0.49 -2.79 -1.82
CA LEU A 76 0.37 -1.57 -2.61
C LEU A 76 1.50 -0.57 -2.30
N LYS A 77 1.91 -0.46 -1.03
CA LYS A 77 3.08 0.32 -0.64
C LYS A 77 4.39 -0.27 -1.20
N ASN A 78 4.56 -1.60 -1.19
CA ASN A 78 5.76 -2.25 -1.73
C ASN A 78 5.87 -2.08 -3.25
N LEU A 79 4.74 -2.12 -3.96
CA LEU A 79 4.64 -1.83 -5.38
C LEU A 79 4.83 -0.33 -5.70
N CYS A 80 5.04 0.52 -4.69
CA CYS A 80 5.15 1.98 -4.84
C CYS A 80 3.91 2.62 -5.48
N ALA A 81 2.71 2.11 -5.20
CA ALA A 81 1.47 2.68 -5.71
C ALA A 81 1.30 4.15 -5.25
N PRO A 82 0.64 5.00 -6.06
CA PRO A 82 0.48 6.41 -5.72
C PRO A 82 -0.17 6.64 -4.35
N GLN A 83 0.50 7.44 -3.53
CA GLN A 83 0.04 7.79 -2.17
C GLN A 83 -1.28 8.58 -2.14
N THR A 84 -1.67 9.12 -3.30
CA THR A 84 -2.91 9.86 -3.52
C THR A 84 -4.13 8.97 -3.78
N LEU A 85 -3.94 7.64 -3.83
CA LEU A 85 -5.03 6.69 -4.05
C LEU A 85 -6.05 6.77 -2.92
N LYS A 86 -7.24 7.30 -3.25
CA LYS A 86 -8.34 7.48 -2.31
C LYS A 86 -8.76 6.20 -1.59
N PRO A 87 -8.83 5.02 -2.24
CA PRO A 87 -9.15 3.78 -1.54
C PRO A 87 -8.16 3.45 -0.41
N CYS A 88 -6.86 3.73 -0.60
CA CYS A 88 -5.85 3.48 0.42
C CYS A 88 -5.94 4.49 1.56
N GLN A 89 -6.07 5.78 1.23
CA GLN A 89 -6.21 6.85 2.22
C GLN A 89 -7.45 6.63 3.11
N GLU A 90 -8.58 6.28 2.50
CA GLU A 90 -9.83 5.99 3.21
C GLU A 90 -9.64 4.86 4.21
N MET A 91 -9.06 3.73 3.79
CA MET A 91 -8.91 2.57 4.68
C MET A 91 -7.87 2.79 5.78
N VAL A 92 -6.83 3.58 5.53
CA VAL A 92 -5.86 3.98 6.59
C VAL A 92 -6.55 4.86 7.63
N MET A 93 -7.34 5.87 7.21
CA MET A 93 -8.05 6.74 8.15
C MET A 93 -9.07 5.96 8.98
N ARG A 94 -9.89 5.14 8.33
CA ARG A 94 -10.85 4.26 9.01
C ARG A 94 -10.16 3.32 9.99
N MET A 95 -8.99 2.78 9.65
CA MET A 95 -8.24 1.92 10.55
C MET A 95 -7.84 2.66 11.84
N PHE A 96 -7.37 3.91 11.76
CA PHE A 96 -7.08 4.69 12.97
C PHE A 96 -8.35 4.99 13.78
N GLU A 97 -9.46 5.30 13.12
CA GLU A 97 -10.74 5.59 13.79
C GLU A 97 -11.34 4.35 14.47
N GLU A 98 -11.27 3.20 13.81
CA GLU A 98 -11.96 1.97 14.22
C GLU A 98 -11.09 1.06 15.12
N CYS A 99 -9.75 1.17 15.04
CA CYS A 99 -8.82 0.24 15.69
C CYS A 99 -7.87 0.86 16.72
N ALA A 100 -7.87 2.18 16.91
CA ALA A 100 -7.06 2.79 17.94
C ALA A 100 -7.68 2.56 19.34
N ASN A 101 -6.86 2.03 20.24
CA ASN A 101 -7.16 1.88 21.65
C ASN A 101 -7.01 3.23 22.38
N THR A 102 -7.54 3.31 23.60
CA THR A 102 -7.44 4.53 24.45
C THR A 102 -6.02 4.90 24.85
N ASP A 103 -5.09 3.94 24.83
CA ASP A 103 -3.66 4.14 25.08
C ASP A 103 -2.87 4.54 23.82
N GLY A 104 -3.55 4.63 22.67
CA GLY A 104 -2.97 4.96 21.36
C GLY A 104 -2.41 3.77 20.58
N GLY A 105 -2.45 2.55 21.14
CA GLY A 105 -2.07 1.34 20.41
C GLY A 105 -3.13 0.88 19.41
N MET A 106 -2.73 0.09 18.41
CA MET A 106 -3.61 -0.41 17.36
C MET A 106 -4.05 -1.85 17.65
N ASN A 107 -5.35 -2.13 17.54
CA ASN A 107 -5.91 -3.47 17.59
C ASN A 107 -6.67 -3.81 16.29
N LEU A 108 -6.04 -4.59 15.41
CA LEU A 108 -6.65 -5.04 14.15
C LEU A 108 -7.41 -6.39 14.28
N SER A 109 -7.47 -6.95 15.50
CA SER A 109 -8.18 -8.17 15.82
C SER A 109 -9.67 -7.92 16.06
N LYS A 110 -10.46 -8.98 16.02
CA LYS A 110 -11.87 -8.95 16.46
C LYS A 110 -12.04 -9.10 17.97
N TYR A 111 -10.96 -9.40 18.67
CA TYR A 111 -10.96 -9.64 20.11
C TYR A 111 -10.06 -8.62 20.79
N GLU A 112 -10.45 -8.22 22.00
CA GLU A 112 -9.64 -7.37 22.84
C GLU A 112 -8.35 -8.09 23.23
N HIS A 113 -7.22 -7.40 23.07
CA HIS A 113 -5.92 -7.86 23.53
C HIS A 113 -5.04 -6.65 23.86
N PRO A 114 -3.98 -6.83 24.66
CA PRO A 114 -3.02 -5.76 24.94
C PRO A 114 -2.47 -5.16 23.65
N SER A 115 -2.18 -3.86 23.69
CA SER A 115 -1.50 -3.16 22.60
C SER A 115 -0.17 -3.84 22.27
N ASP A 116 0.11 -3.97 20.98
CA ASP A 116 1.30 -4.66 20.45
C ASP A 116 2.06 -3.71 19.54
N ILE A 117 3.28 -3.35 19.95
CA ILE A 117 4.15 -2.42 19.23
C ILE A 117 4.47 -2.88 17.81
N CYS A 118 4.43 -4.18 17.53
CA CYS A 118 4.62 -4.71 16.19
C CYS A 118 3.42 -4.39 15.30
N VAL A 119 2.20 -4.42 15.86
CA VAL A 119 0.98 -4.01 15.14
C VAL A 119 1.02 -2.52 14.85
N ASP A 120 1.44 -1.71 15.82
CA ASP A 120 1.60 -0.26 15.63
C ASP A 120 2.61 0.04 14.51
N GLY A 121 3.77 -0.60 14.56
CA GLY A 121 4.81 -0.45 13.53
C GLY A 121 4.33 -0.90 12.15
N MET A 122 3.58 -2.01 12.10
CA MET A 122 2.95 -2.50 10.87
C MET A 122 2.00 -1.45 10.27
N VAL A 123 1.13 -0.85 11.07
CA VAL A 123 0.19 0.20 10.62
C VAL A 123 0.93 1.45 10.17
N LEU A 124 1.85 1.95 10.99
CA LEU A 124 2.61 3.17 10.70
C LEU A 124 3.45 3.07 9.42
N ASN A 125 3.96 1.88 9.09
CA ASN A 125 4.75 1.63 7.88
C ASN A 125 4.01 2.09 6.61
N TYR A 126 2.84 1.53 6.31
CA TYR A 126 2.09 1.97 5.12
C TYR A 126 1.33 3.27 5.34
N ALA A 127 0.86 3.56 6.56
CA ALA A 127 0.16 4.82 6.85
C ALA A 127 1.03 6.06 6.59
N SER A 128 2.33 6.00 6.92
CA SER A 128 3.28 7.10 6.71
C SER A 128 3.41 7.50 5.23
N THR A 129 3.11 6.60 4.31
CA THR A 129 3.12 6.89 2.87
C THR A 129 1.85 7.61 2.42
N SER A 130 0.69 7.34 3.03
CA SER A 130 -0.56 8.03 2.74
C SER A 130 -0.70 9.38 3.48
N ALA A 131 0.14 9.62 4.49
CA ALA A 131 -0.04 10.65 5.51
C ALA A 131 0.38 12.09 5.16
N ARG A 132 0.73 12.43 3.91
CA ARG A 132 0.97 13.85 3.54
C ARG A 132 -0.26 14.76 3.75
N THR A 133 -1.41 14.19 4.10
CA THR A 133 -2.66 14.93 4.40
C THR A 133 -3.17 14.73 5.84
N ILE A 134 -2.51 13.90 6.68
CA ILE A 134 -2.93 13.71 8.08
C ILE A 134 -2.26 14.79 8.92
N ARG A 135 -2.94 15.92 9.12
CA ARG A 135 -2.63 16.82 10.23
C ARG A 135 -3.22 16.20 11.49
N MET A 136 -2.36 15.75 12.40
CA MET A 136 -2.70 15.54 13.81
C MET A 136 -3.13 16.85 14.46
#